data_AF-A0A3D1G4Q3-F1
#
_entry.id   AF-A0A3D1G4Q3-F1
#
_cell.length_a   1.000
_cell.length_b   1.000
_cell.length_c   1.000
_cell.angle_alpha   90.00
_cell.angle_beta   90.00
_cell.angle_gamma   90.00
#
_symmetry.space_group_name_H-M   'P 1'
#
loop_
_entity.id
_entity.type
_entity.pdbx_description
1 polymer ?
#
loop_
_entity_poly.entity_id
_entity_poly.type
_entity_poly.pdbx_seq_one_letter_code
_entity_poly.pdbx_strand_id
1 'polypeptide(L)'
;GTFLGGLIHLGQERQQAGRFGEDPSNQLAKRLRDPKLALPMARLKTGTPARLDGRTIDWSGLDMQPADDPPVPFSSLTERITVPQISCGITRTTEET
;
A
#
# COMPACT_ATOMS: atom_id res chain seq x y z
N GLY A 1 -2.95 -11.84 -4.04
CA GLY A 1 -2.16 -10.64 -3.70
C GLY A 1 -1.38 -10.16 -4.91
N THR A 2 -0.31 -9.38 -4.71
CA THR A 2 0.48 -8.73 -5.78
C THR A 2 1.62 -9.57 -6.37
N PHE A 3 1.79 -10.81 -5.93
CA PHE A 3 2.96 -11.65 -6.21
C PHE A 3 2.93 -12.39 -7.56
N LEU A 4 1.75 -12.70 -8.10
CA LEU A 4 1.61 -13.61 -9.24
C LEU A 4 2.19 -13.02 -10.54
N GLY A 5 3.44 -13.37 -10.85
CA GLY A 5 4.20 -12.70 -11.92
C GLY A 5 4.27 -11.19 -11.71
N GLY A 6 4.46 -10.78 -10.45
CA GLY A 6 4.52 -9.39 -10.04
C GLY A 6 5.66 -8.61 -10.71
N LEU A 7 5.43 -7.32 -10.94
CA LEU A 7 6.40 -6.42 -11.56
C LEU A 7 6.27 -5.04 -10.91
N ILE A 8 7.36 -4.55 -10.32
CA ILE A 8 7.48 -3.18 -9.84
C ILE A 8 7.87 -2.28 -11.00
N HIS A 9 7.28 -1.09 -11.02
CA HIS A 9 7.60 -0.02 -11.97
C HIS A 9 8.08 1.20 -11.18
N LEU A 10 9.31 1.66 -11.44
CA LEU A 10 9.86 2.89 -10.89
C LEU A 10 10.36 3.76 -12.06
N GLY A 11 9.54 4.73 -12.47
CA GLY A 11 9.78 5.47 -13.71
C GLY A 11 9.86 4.51 -14.91
N GLN A 12 11.03 4.46 -15.56
CA GLN A 12 11.31 3.55 -16.67
C GLN A 12 11.83 2.18 -16.21
N GLU A 13 12.32 2.07 -14.98
CA GLU A 13 12.86 0.84 -14.42
C GLU A 13 11.75 -0.16 -14.10
N ARG A 14 12.05 -1.44 -14.35
CA ARG A 14 11.14 -2.55 -14.14
C ARG A 14 11.86 -3.68 -13.45
N GLN A 15 11.34 -4.12 -12.31
CA GLN A 15 11.92 -5.19 -11.52
C GLN A 15 10.88 -6.26 -11.21
N GLN A 16 11.24 -7.52 -11.42
CA GLN A 16 10.42 -8.66 -11.03
C GLN A 16 10.35 -8.75 -9.50
N ALA A 17 9.15 -8.58 -8.94
CA ALA A 17 8.93 -8.53 -7.51
C ALA A 17 7.44 -8.62 -7.18
N GLY A 18 7.09 -9.27 -6.08
CA GLY A 18 5.72 -9.24 -5.55
C GLY A 18 5.45 -8.00 -4.69
N ARG A 19 6.46 -7.60 -3.92
CA ARG A 19 6.56 -6.37 -3.12
C ARG A 19 8.01 -5.90 -3.12
N PHE A 20 8.27 -4.68 -2.70
CA PHE A 20 9.65 -4.17 -2.63
C PHE A 20 10.49 -5.08 -1.72
N GLY A 21 11.59 -5.62 -2.26
CA GLY A 21 12.46 -6.58 -1.56
C GLY A 21 11.97 -8.03 -1.51
N GLU A 22 10.83 -8.37 -2.14
CA GLU A 22 10.25 -9.71 -2.13
C GLU A 22 10.05 -10.28 -3.54
N ASP A 23 10.51 -11.51 -3.78
CA ASP A 23 10.45 -12.18 -5.07
C ASP A 23 9.01 -12.48 -5.54
N PRO A 24 8.74 -12.49 -6.86
CA PRO A 24 7.43 -12.83 -7.41
C PRO A 24 7.23 -14.34 -7.56
N SER A 25 5.97 -14.78 -7.53
CA SER A 25 5.57 -16.17 -7.78
C SER A 25 5.49 -16.49 -9.28
N ASN A 26 6.65 -16.58 -9.95
CA ASN A 26 6.74 -16.74 -11.40
C ASN A 26 6.26 -18.09 -11.92
N GLN A 27 6.65 -19.18 -11.25
CA GLN A 27 6.33 -20.54 -11.72
C GLN A 27 4.83 -20.82 -11.70
N LEU A 28 4.14 -20.39 -10.64
CA LEU A 28 2.68 -20.48 -10.57
C LEU A 28 2.03 -19.64 -11.67
N ALA A 29 2.53 -18.43 -11.90
CA ALA A 29 2.01 -17.57 -12.96
C ALA A 29 2.17 -18.20 -14.35
N LYS A 30 3.30 -18.90 -14.62
CA LYS A 30 3.49 -19.64 -15.87
C LYS A 30 2.50 -20.79 -16.01
N ARG A 31 2.27 -21.57 -14.95
CA ARG A 31 1.32 -22.69 -14.96
C ARG A 31 -0.12 -22.23 -15.19
N LEU A 32 -0.55 -21.16 -14.53
CA LEU A 32 -1.91 -20.63 -14.69
C LEU A 32 -2.15 -19.99 -16.08
N ARG A 33 -1.09 -19.54 -16.76
CA ARG A 33 -1.15 -19.05 -18.15
C ARG A 33 -1.06 -20.15 -19.21
N ASP A 34 -0.94 -21.41 -18.82
CA ASP A 34 -0.87 -22.51 -19.79
C ASP A 34 -2.13 -22.51 -20.67
N PRO A 35 -1.98 -22.44 -22.01
CA PRO A 35 -3.13 -22.46 -22.94
C PRO A 35 -4.06 -23.65 -22.75
N LYS A 36 -3.56 -24.78 -22.21
CA LYS A 36 -4.38 -25.96 -21.90
C LYS A 36 -5.42 -25.72 -20.80
N LEU A 37 -5.17 -24.77 -19.90
CA LEU A 37 -6.11 -24.42 -18.83
C LEU A 37 -7.17 -23.42 -19.30
N ALA A 38 -6.92 -22.68 -20.38
CA ALA A 38 -7.84 -21.69 -20.96
C ALA A 38 -8.45 -20.71 -19.93
N LEU A 39 -7.70 -20.35 -18.88
CA LEU A 39 -8.17 -19.44 -17.84
C LEU A 39 -8.13 -17.99 -18.34
N PRO A 40 -9.22 -17.21 -18.17
CA PRO A 40 -9.22 -15.79 -18.49
C PRO A 40 -8.31 -15.05 -17.49
N MET A 41 -7.23 -14.46 -17.99
CA MET A 41 -6.21 -13.83 -17.16
C MET A 41 -5.91 -12.41 -17.64
N ALA A 42 -5.83 -11.46 -16.70
CA ALA A 42 -5.46 -10.08 -16.94
C ALA A 42 -4.37 -9.62 -15.94
N ARG A 43 -3.81 -8.43 -16.17
CA ARG A 43 -2.88 -7.78 -15.24
C ARG A 43 -3.50 -6.49 -14.72
N LEU A 44 -3.40 -6.29 -13.41
CA LEU A 44 -3.74 -5.04 -12.75
C LEU A 44 -2.46 -4.33 -12.33
N LYS A 45 -2.51 -3.00 -12.23
CA LYS A 45 -1.43 -2.16 -11.71
C LYS A 45 -1.98 -1.21 -10.67
N THR A 46 -1.31 -1.14 -9.54
CA THR A 46 -1.58 -0.20 -8.44
C THR A 46 -0.30 0.52 -8.06
N GLY A 47 -0.44 1.73 -7.51
CA GLY A 47 0.68 2.54 -7.01
C GLY A 47 0.75 2.53 -5.49
N THR A 48 1.90 2.92 -4.95
CA THR A 48 2.08 3.18 -3.52
C THR A 48 2.93 4.45 -3.37
N PRO A 49 2.58 5.37 -2.45
CA PRO A 49 3.39 6.57 -2.22
C PRO A 49 4.75 6.23 -1.60
N ALA A 50 5.69 7.16 -1.70
CA ALA A 50 6.96 7.07 -0.98
C ALA A 50 6.75 7.04 0.53
N ARG A 51 7.70 6.47 1.27
CA ARG A 51 7.74 6.53 2.74
C ARG A 51 8.72 7.62 3.11
N LEU A 52 8.28 8.56 3.94
CA LEU A 52 9.06 9.73 4.33
C LEU A 52 9.59 9.55 5.76
N ASP A 53 10.75 10.14 6.05
CA ASP A 53 11.25 10.26 7.42
C ASP A 53 10.44 11.33 8.17
N GLY A 54 9.71 10.94 9.21
CA GLY A 54 8.87 11.87 9.96
C GLY A 54 9.65 13.01 10.63
N ARG A 55 10.95 12.87 10.86
CA ARG A 55 11.79 13.90 11.50
C ARG A 55 12.10 15.07 10.58
N THR A 56 11.91 14.90 9.28
CA THR A 56 12.20 15.93 8.27
C THR A 56 10.93 16.65 7.80
N ILE A 57 9.81 16.44 8.47
CA ILE A 57 8.52 17.08 8.16
C ILE A 57 8.30 18.21 9.16
N ASP A 58 7.95 19.41 8.67
CA ASP A 58 7.47 20.49 9.51
C ASP A 58 6.02 20.22 9.96
N TRP A 59 5.88 19.49 11.06
CA TRP A 59 4.56 19.18 11.64
C TRP A 59 3.86 20.40 12.23
N SER A 60 4.60 21.46 12.56
CA SER A 60 4.01 22.65 13.21
C SER A 60 3.17 23.48 12.23
N GLY A 61 3.46 23.37 10.93
CA GLY A 61 2.71 24.02 9.86
C GLY A 61 1.53 23.23 9.30
N LEU A 62 1.19 22.06 9.87
CA LEU A 62 0.10 21.21 9.37
C LEU A 62 -1.12 21.24 10.28
N ASP A 63 -2.31 21.19 9.66
CA ASP A 63 -3.55 20.94 10.37
C ASP A 63 -3.57 19.48 10.86
N MET A 64 -3.71 19.28 12.17
CA MET A 64 -3.73 17.95 12.77
C MET A 64 -5.15 17.43 12.92
N GLN A 65 -5.40 16.24 12.38
CA GLN A 65 -6.66 15.51 12.51
C GLN A 65 -6.54 14.46 13.62
N PRO A 66 -7.28 14.59 14.74
CA PRO A 66 -7.31 13.58 15.78
C PRO A 66 -8.08 12.34 15.33
N ALA A 67 -7.86 11.22 16.02
CA ALA A 67 -8.72 10.05 15.92
C ALA A 67 -10.09 10.31 16.56
N ASP A 68 -11.07 9.46 16.25
CA ASP A 68 -12.38 9.48 16.91
C ASP A 68 -12.25 9.19 18.42
N ASP A 69 -13.07 9.87 19.21
CA ASP A 69 -13.19 9.65 20.66
C ASP A 69 -14.68 9.53 21.06
N PRO A 70 -15.14 8.35 21.53
CA PRO A 70 -14.37 7.12 21.76
C PRO A 70 -14.03 6.36 20.46
N PRO A 71 -12.88 5.67 20.38
CA PRO A 71 -12.52 4.88 19.21
C PRO A 71 -13.41 3.62 19.12
N VAL A 72 -13.87 3.31 17.91
CA VAL A 72 -14.79 2.19 17.66
C VAL A 72 -14.01 0.95 17.21
N PRO A 73 -14.10 -0.19 17.92
CA PRO A 73 -13.50 -1.44 17.48
C PRO A 73 -14.13 -1.94 16.16
N PHE A 74 -13.28 -2.42 15.24
CA PHE A 74 -13.75 -3.05 14.01
C PHE A 74 -14.45 -4.39 14.23
N SER A 75 -14.05 -5.14 15.27
CA SER A 75 -14.61 -6.45 15.59
C SER A 75 -15.59 -6.35 16.74
N SER A 76 -16.74 -7.01 16.64
CA SER A 76 -17.69 -7.16 17.75
C SER A 76 -17.15 -7.95 18.94
N LEU A 77 -16.03 -8.67 18.77
CA LEU A 77 -15.36 -9.43 19.83
C LEU A 77 -14.36 -8.57 20.62
N THR A 78 -14.09 -7.35 20.17
CA THR A 78 -13.15 -6.44 20.85
C THR A 78 -13.93 -5.49 21.73
N GLU A 79 -13.81 -5.65 23.04
CA GLU A 79 -14.53 -4.82 24.02
C GLU A 79 -14.04 -3.37 24.04
N ARG A 80 -12.72 -3.16 23.88
CA ARG A 80 -12.12 -1.82 23.90
C ARG A 80 -10.82 -1.76 23.11
N ILE A 81 -10.54 -0.58 22.54
CA ILE A 81 -9.22 -0.28 21.97
C ILE A 81 -8.33 0.28 23.08
N THR A 82 -7.17 -0.34 23.30
CA THR A 82 -6.14 0.08 24.28
C THR A 82 -4.90 0.67 23.63
N VAL A 83 -4.78 0.55 22.30
CA VAL A 83 -3.66 1.11 21.54
C VAL A 83 -3.76 2.63 21.56
N PRO A 84 -2.66 3.36 21.86
CA PRO A 84 -2.64 4.81 21.77
C PRO A 84 -3.07 5.28 20.38
N GLN A 85 -4.05 6.17 20.34
CA GLN A 85 -4.47 6.82 19.10
C GLN A 85 -3.55 8.01 18.82
N ILE A 86 -3.22 8.23 17.55
CA ILE A 86 -2.36 9.33 17.11
C ILE A 86 -3.10 10.22 16.13
N SER A 87 -2.73 11.50 16.08
CA SER A 87 -3.24 12.43 15.08
C SER A 87 -2.49 12.29 13.76
N CYS A 88 -3.20 12.49 12.64
CA CYS A 88 -2.63 12.56 11.31
C CYS A 88 -2.49 14.02 10.87
N GLY A 89 -1.43 14.38 10.14
CA GLY A 89 -1.29 15.70 9.53
C GLY A 89 -2.02 15.78 8.18
N ILE A 90 -2.73 16.88 7.94
CA ILE A 90 -3.40 17.20 6.66
C ILE A 90 -2.56 18.24 5.91
N THR A 91 -2.36 18.02 4.61
CA THR A 91 -1.71 18.97 3.70
C THR A 91 -2.34 18.92 2.30
N ARG A 92 -1.97 19.84 1.42
CA ARG A 92 -2.45 19.96 0.04
C ARG A 92 -1.29 20.25 -0.91
N THR A 93 -1.42 19.80 -2.16
CA THR A 93 -0.53 20.21 -3.23
C THR A 93 -0.78 21.67 -3.63
N THR A 94 0.20 22.26 -4.29
CA THR A 94 0.11 23.62 -4.87
C THR A 94 0.31 23.53 -6.38
N GLU A 95 0.19 24.65 -7.11
CA GLU A 95 0.41 24.67 -8.57
C GLU A 95 1.84 24.28 -8.98
N GLU A 96 2.83 24.44 -8.11
CA GLU A 96 4.22 24.06 -8.39
C GLU A 96 4.48 22.54 -8.28
N THR A 97 3.50 21.75 -7.79
CA THR A 97 3.60 20.29 -7.54
C THR A 97 2.66 19.51 -8.45
#